data_AF-A0A920JHK4-F1
#
_entry.id   AF-A0A920JHK4-F1
#
_cell.length_a   1.000
_cell.length_b   1.000
_cell.length_c   1.000
_cell.angle_alpha   90.00
_cell.angle_beta   90.00
_cell.angle_gamma   90.00
#
_symmetry.space_group_name_H-M   'P 1'
#
loop_
_entity.id
_entity.type
_entity.pdbx_description
1 polymer ?
#
loop_
_entity_poly.entity_id
_entity_poly.type
_entity_poly.pdbx_seq_one_letter_code
_entity_poly.pdbx_strand_id
1 'polypeptide(L)' 'MDIYDVTYETGLLYYYGSHTASWGDFNNDGWVDIFVGNENGFLNYFPNNNGVLKT' A
#
# COMPACT_ATOMS: atom_id res chain seq x y z
N MET A 1 -10.57 20.81 10.10
CA MET A 1 -10.15 19.45 9.74
C MET A 1 -8.73 19.61 9.26
N ASP A 2 -7.78 19.17 10.07
CA ASP A 2 -6.36 19.36 9.79
C ASP A 2 -5.88 18.16 8.97
N ILE A 3 -5.20 18.44 7.86
CA ILE A 3 -4.56 17.42 7.03
C ILE A 3 -3.06 17.52 7.34
N TYR A 4 -2.46 16.42 7.75
CA TYR A 4 -1.03 16.30 8.01
C TYR A 4 -0.46 15.17 7.16
N ASP A 5 0.75 15.36 6.65
CA ASP A 5 1.48 14.34 5.92
C ASP A 5 1.98 13.28 6.93
N VAL A 6 1.78 12.01 6.59
CA VAL A 6 2.23 10.84 7.37
C VAL A 6 3.01 9.84 6.51
N THR A 7 3.41 10.26 5.31
CA THR A 7 4.02 9.38 4.30
C THR A 7 5.27 8.68 4.86
N TYR A 8 6.09 9.40 5.63
CA TYR A 8 7.30 8.85 6.21
C TYR A 8 7.00 7.92 7.39
N GLU A 9 6.14 8.35 8.31
CA GLU A 9 5.80 7.68 9.56
C GLU A 9 5.09 6.34 9.31
N THR A 10 4.36 6.24 8.21
CA THR A 10 3.65 5.03 7.80
C THR A 10 4.49 4.10 6.95
N GLY A 11 5.74 4.44 6.62
CA GLY A 11 6.59 3.61 5.74
C GLY A 11 6.17 3.64 4.26
N LEU A 12 5.23 4.51 3.89
CA LEU A 12 4.74 4.64 2.51
C LEU A 12 5.61 5.55 1.63
N LEU A 13 6.73 6.06 2.15
CA LEU A 13 7.66 6.85 1.36
C LEU A 13 8.29 6.02 0.25
N TYR A 14 7.94 6.36 -0.99
CA TYR A 14 8.54 5.82 -2.20
C TYR A 14 9.03 6.96 -3.09
N TYR A 15 10.24 6.82 -3.65
CA TYR A 15 10.88 7.86 -4.47
C TYR A 15 10.45 7.85 -5.95
N TYR A 16 9.52 6.97 -6.30
CA TYR A 16 8.95 6.87 -7.65
C TYR A 16 7.46 7.15 -7.55
N GLY A 17 6.89 7.83 -8.55
CA GLY A 17 5.46 8.11 -8.56
C GLY A 17 4.64 6.81 -8.50
N SER A 18 3.62 6.78 -7.65
CA SER A 18 2.60 5.73 -7.64
C SER A 18 1.45 6.14 -8.54
N HIS A 19 1.03 5.27 -9.46
CA HIS A 19 0.04 5.61 -10.52
C HIS A 19 -1.25 4.82 -10.42
N THR A 20 -1.19 3.63 -9.85
CA THR A 20 -2.34 2.73 -9.78
C THR A 20 -2.30 1.92 -8.50
N ALA A 21 -3.49 1.55 -8.02
CA ALA A 21 -3.65 0.63 -6.91
C ALA A 21 -4.75 -0.39 -7.24
N SER A 22 -4.62 -1.60 -6.71
CA SER A 22 -5.63 -2.65 -6.82
C SER A 22 -5.83 -3.31 -5.46
N TRP A 23 -7.09 -3.60 -5.14
CA TRP A 23 -7.53 -4.16 -3.87
C TRP A 23 -8.03 -5.58 -4.09
N GLY A 24 -7.62 -6.51 -3.25
CA GLY A 24 -8.01 -7.92 -3.34
C GLY A 24 -7.38 -8.76 -2.26
N ASP A 25 -7.98 -9.91 -1.96
CA ASP A 25 -7.38 -10.93 -1.10
C ASP A 25 -6.42 -11.76 -1.98
N PHE A 26 -5.15 -11.38 -2.01
CA PHE A 26 -4.17 -11.97 -2.92
C PHE A 26 -3.41 -13.14 -2.29
N ASN A 27 -3.37 -13.19 -0.95
CA ASN A 27 -2.75 -14.29 -0.21
C ASN A 27 -3.77 -15.35 0.28
N ASN A 28 -5.07 -15.15 0.05
CA ASN A 28 -6.19 -16.00 0.48
C ASN A 28 -6.32 -16.14 2.01
N ASP A 29 -6.02 -15.08 2.77
CA ASP A 29 -6.17 -15.09 4.23
C ASP A 29 -7.52 -14.51 4.72
N GLY A 30 -8.38 -14.12 3.80
CA GLY A 30 -9.71 -13.57 4.06
C GLY A 30 -9.71 -12.07 4.34
N TRP A 31 -8.56 -11.39 4.27
CA TRP A 31 -8.44 -9.94 4.39
C TRP A 31 -8.10 -9.30 3.04
N VAL A 32 -8.57 -8.07 2.83
CA VAL A 32 -8.29 -7.34 1.59
C VAL A 32 -6.92 -6.69 1.69
N ASP A 33 -6.01 -7.08 0.80
CA ASP A 33 -4.68 -6.53 0.61
C ASP A 33 -4.66 -5.40 -0.44
N ILE A 34 -3.50 -4.75 -0.60
CA ILE A 34 -3.27 -3.71 -1.62
C ILE A 34 -2.01 -4.02 -2.43
N PHE A 35 -2.10 -3.85 -3.75
CA PHE A 35 -0.94 -3.67 -4.63
C PHE A 35 -0.90 -2.24 -5.17
N VAL A 36 0.30 -1.64 -5.22
CA VAL A 36 0.55 -0.32 -5.81
C VAL A 36 1.57 -0.42 -6.93
N GLY A 37 1.22 0.11 -8.10
CA GLY A 37 2.13 0.20 -9.25
C GLY A 37 2.86 1.53 -9.30
N ASN A 38 4.19 1.46 -9.45
CA ASN A 38 5.07 2.62 -9.48
C ASN A 38 5.73 2.81 -10.86
N GLU A 39 6.20 4.04 -11.14
CA GLU A 39 6.86 4.40 -12.40
C GLU A 39 8.13 3.61 -12.71
N ASN A 40 8.78 3.07 -11.67
CA ASN A 40 9.96 2.23 -11.84
C ASN A 40 9.65 0.82 -12.37
N GLY A 41 8.37 0.50 -12.62
CA GLY A 41 7.94 -0.79 -13.13
C GLY A 41 7.78 -1.89 -12.06
N PHE A 42 8.00 -1.56 -10.78
CA PHE A 42 7.82 -2.49 -9.67
C PHE A 42 6.47 -2.29 -8.97
N LEU A 43 5.92 -3.39 -8.48
CA LEU A 43 4.73 -3.43 -7.65
C LEU A 43 5.13 -3.48 -6.18
N ASN A 44 4.52 -2.63 -5.36
CA ASN A 44 4.57 -2.77 -3.90
C ASN A 44 3.37 -3.59 -3.45
N TYR A 45 3.62 -4.58 -2.59
CA TYR A 45 2.60 -5.43 -1.98
C TYR A 45 2.44 -5.09 -0.51
N PHE A 46 1.20 -4.82 -0.10
CA PHE A 46 0.83 -4.45 1.26
C PHE A 46 -0.21 -5.45 1.79
N PRO A 47 0.23 -6.52 2.51
CA PRO A 47 -0.69 -7.49 3.07
C PRO A 47 -1.49 -6.88 4.24
N ASN A 48 -2.73 -7.31 4.37
CA ASN A 48 -3.60 -6.91 5.47
C ASN A 48 -3.66 -7.99 6.55
N ASN A 49 -2.91 -7.78 7.62
CA ASN A 49 -2.85 -8.75 8.71
C ASN A 49 -3.91 -8.40 9.76
N ASN A 50 -5.04 -9.10 9.71
CA ASN A 50 -6.13 -8.96 10.69
C ASN A 50 -6.69 -7.53 10.81
N GLY A 51 -6.86 -6.85 9.68
CA GLY A 51 -7.40 -5.48 9.62
C GLY A 51 -6.34 -4.39 9.72
N VAL A 52 -5.05 -4.75 9.73
CA VAL A 52 -3.93 -3.81 9.74
C VAL A 52 -3.08 -4.03 8.50
N LEU A 53 -3.13 -3.07 7.57
CA LEU A 53 -2.21 -3.00 6.42
C LEU A 53 -0.77 -2.90 6.91
N LYS A 54 0.08 -3.78 6.38
CA LYS A 54 1.52 -3.77 6.62
C LYS A 54 2.18 -2.99 5.50
N THR A 55 2.82 -1.89 5.89
CA THR A 55 3.54 -0.94 5.04
C THR A 55 5.03 -0.95 5.34
#